data_AF-A0A0A9X7K7-F1
#
_entry.id   AF-A0A0A9X7K7-F1
#
_cell.length_a   1.000
_cell.length_b   1.000
_cell.length_c   1.000
_cell.angle_alpha   90.00
_cell.angle_beta   90.00
_cell.angle_gamma   90.00
#
_symmetry.space_group_name_H-M   'P 1'
#
loop_
_entity.id
_entity.type
_entity.pdbx_description
1 polymer ?
#
loop_
_entity_poly.entity_id
_entity_poly.type
_entity_poly.pdbx_seq_one_letter_code
_entity_poly.pdbx_strand_id
1 'polypeptide(L)'
;INGVGAPKSDLMSEYERLRSYRDTLYNGELSWRDALRLVQASATLARSGLDSYSQLRETLNNDSRWRLASDARNGLHEAVLCVQAAMGTLPGVQFPYCSLRELQALMQVLEYIYTDMQIPDRYRHGAEVYNSFQKRTVALYQWIKRTMEETIHKDVVDVDQKLAHLTTNVTNQTANNIRQLAGLGAVKGYDAESLAARIR
;
A
#
# COMPACT_ATOMS: atom_id res chain seq x y z
N ILE A 1 8.97 -52.78 -4.53
CA ILE A 1 8.69 -51.36 -4.87
C ILE A 1 7.25 -51.10 -4.42
N ASN A 2 7.05 -50.76 -3.15
CA ASN A 2 5.72 -50.39 -2.63
C ASN A 2 5.84 -48.99 -2.05
N GLY A 3 5.44 -48.02 -2.86
CA GLY A 3 5.27 -46.64 -2.44
C GLY A 3 4.04 -46.56 -1.55
N VAL A 4 4.27 -46.45 -0.25
CA VAL A 4 3.23 -46.02 0.68
C VAL A 4 3.50 -44.55 0.94
N GLY A 5 2.85 -43.70 0.14
CA GLY A 5 2.71 -42.30 0.49
C GLY A 5 1.92 -42.25 1.78
N ALA A 6 2.62 -42.08 2.91
CA ALA A 6 1.97 -41.87 4.19
C ALA A 6 0.97 -40.72 4.04
N PRO A 7 -0.27 -40.83 4.56
CA PRO A 7 -1.23 -39.75 4.49
C PRO A 7 -0.59 -38.49 5.08
N LYS A 8 -0.65 -37.37 4.34
CA LYS A 8 -0.21 -36.07 4.89
C LYS A 8 -0.95 -35.88 6.20
N SER A 9 -0.21 -35.75 7.30
CA SER A 9 -0.76 -35.39 8.61
C SER A 9 -1.68 -34.17 8.44
N ASP A 10 -2.84 -34.15 9.08
CA ASP A 10 -3.77 -33.02 8.99
C ASP A 10 -3.07 -31.70 9.36
N LEU A 11 -2.13 -31.75 10.32
CA LEU A 11 -1.27 -30.63 10.72
C LEU A 11 -0.36 -30.14 9.59
N MET A 12 0.17 -31.04 8.75
CA MET A 12 0.95 -30.68 7.57
C MET A 12 0.08 -30.00 6.52
N SER A 13 -1.14 -30.50 6.30
CA SER A 13 -2.09 -29.88 5.36
C SER A 13 -2.49 -28.48 5.81
N GLU A 14 -2.71 -28.30 7.12
CA GLU A 14 -3.06 -27.02 7.72
C GLU A 14 -1.88 -26.05 7.64
N TYR A 15 -0.65 -26.53 7.86
CA TYR A 15 0.57 -25.74 7.72
C TYR A 15 0.75 -25.22 6.30
N GLU A 16 0.59 -26.08 5.29
CA GLU A 16 0.68 -25.69 3.88
C GLU A 16 -0.40 -24.66 3.53
N ARG A 17 -1.64 -24.86 3.99
CA ARG A 17 -2.74 -23.92 3.78
C ARG A 17 -2.43 -22.55 4.40
N LEU A 18 -2.00 -22.54 5.66
CA LEU A 18 -1.74 -21.30 6.40
C LEU A 18 -0.53 -20.55 5.82
N ARG A 19 0.50 -21.27 5.39
CA ARG A 19 1.65 -20.69 4.67
C ARG A 19 1.23 -20.04 3.36
N SER A 20 0.41 -20.72 2.55
CA SER A 20 -0.08 -20.15 1.29
C SER A 20 -0.94 -18.89 1.53
N TYR A 21 -1.75 -18.90 2.58
CA TYR A 21 -2.54 -17.73 2.98
C TYR A 21 -1.65 -16.56 3.42
N ARG A 22 -0.63 -16.84 4.24
CA ARG A 22 0.40 -15.87 4.66
C ARG A 22 1.08 -15.21 3.48
N ASP A 23 1.54 -15.99 2.50
CA ASP A 23 2.21 -15.47 1.31
C ASP A 23 1.28 -14.54 0.50
N THR A 24 -0.02 -14.86 0.45
CA THR A 24 -1.03 -14.01 -0.19
C THR A 24 -1.20 -12.67 0.54
N LEU A 25 -1.26 -12.70 1.88
CA LEU A 25 -1.35 -11.49 2.69
C LEU A 25 -0.11 -10.60 2.56
N TYR A 26 1.09 -11.18 2.53
CA TYR A 26 2.33 -10.44 2.31
C TYR A 26 2.35 -9.73 0.96
N ASN A 27 1.95 -10.43 -0.11
CA ASN A 27 1.84 -9.82 -1.43
C ASN A 27 0.84 -8.66 -1.42
N GLY A 28 -0.30 -8.83 -0.74
CA GLY A 28 -1.26 -7.75 -0.52
C GLY A 28 -0.64 -6.56 0.22
N GLU A 29 0.03 -6.79 1.34
CA GLU A 29 0.68 -5.73 2.13
C GLU A 29 1.69 -4.94 1.28
N LEU A 30 2.46 -5.62 0.42
CA LEU A 30 3.38 -4.97 -0.52
C LEU A 30 2.63 -4.06 -1.51
N SER A 31 1.56 -4.53 -2.13
CA SER A 31 0.74 -3.72 -3.04
C SER A 31 0.16 -2.48 -2.36
N TRP A 32 -0.28 -2.61 -1.10
CA TRP A 32 -0.75 -1.47 -0.30
C TRP A 32 0.37 -0.49 0.04
N ARG A 33 1.58 -1.00 0.34
CA ARG A 33 2.76 -0.16 0.60
C ARG A 33 3.17 0.65 -0.62
N ASP A 34 3.09 0.06 -1.81
CA ASP A 34 3.38 0.74 -3.05
C ASP A 34 2.31 1.79 -3.37
N ALA A 35 1.02 1.47 -3.18
CA ALA A 35 -0.06 2.45 -3.28
C ALA A 35 0.14 3.64 -2.32
N LEU A 36 0.56 3.38 -1.07
CA LEU A 36 0.83 4.42 -0.08
C LEU A 36 1.94 5.37 -0.55
N ARG A 37 3.04 4.84 -1.09
CA ARG A 37 4.15 5.64 -1.64
C ARG A 37 3.70 6.49 -2.82
N LEU A 38 2.92 5.91 -3.73
CA LEU A 38 2.38 6.62 -4.88
C LEU A 38 1.46 7.78 -4.46
N VAL A 39 0.55 7.56 -3.51
CA VAL A 39 -0.33 8.64 -3.02
C VAL A 39 0.45 9.69 -2.21
N GLN A 40 1.50 9.30 -1.48
CA GLN A 40 2.40 10.26 -0.83
C GLN A 40 3.12 11.15 -1.84
N ALA A 41 3.62 10.56 -2.93
CA ALA A 41 4.23 11.30 -4.03
C ALA A 41 3.21 12.26 -4.66
N SER A 42 1.98 11.79 -4.91
CA SER A 42 0.88 12.62 -5.38
C SER A 42 0.61 13.83 -4.50
N ALA A 43 0.52 13.64 -3.18
CA ALA A 43 0.28 14.74 -2.23
C ALA A 43 1.40 15.80 -2.25
N THR A 44 2.65 15.36 -2.43
CA THR A 44 3.84 16.23 -2.53
C THR A 44 3.83 17.00 -3.85
N LEU A 45 3.62 16.31 -4.97
CA LEU A 45 3.58 16.90 -6.31
C LEU A 45 2.41 17.89 -6.46
N ALA A 46 1.23 17.54 -5.95
CA ALA A 46 0.07 18.42 -5.97
C ALA A 46 0.30 19.70 -5.14
N ARG A 47 1.03 19.59 -4.02
CA ARG A 47 1.44 20.75 -3.23
C ARG A 47 2.42 21.64 -3.98
N SER A 48 3.47 21.05 -4.54
CA SER A 48 4.44 21.78 -5.37
C SER A 48 3.75 22.51 -6.52
N GLY A 49 2.84 21.84 -7.24
CA GLY A 49 2.11 22.44 -8.34
C GLY A 49 1.19 23.59 -7.90
N LEU A 50 0.51 23.45 -6.74
CA LEU A 50 -0.29 24.51 -6.15
C LEU A 50 0.55 25.71 -5.71
N ASP A 51 1.73 25.47 -5.13
CA ASP A 51 2.65 26.52 -4.71
C ASP A 51 3.16 27.32 -5.92
N SER A 52 3.52 26.64 -7.02
CA SER A 52 3.88 27.29 -8.30
C SER A 52 2.72 28.11 -8.88
N TYR A 53 1.50 27.56 -8.85
CA TYR A 53 0.31 28.27 -9.34
C TYR A 53 0.00 29.53 -8.51
N SER A 54 0.21 29.46 -7.20
CA SER A 54 -0.03 30.59 -6.28
C SER A 54 0.94 31.75 -6.54
N GLN A 55 2.20 31.45 -6.89
CA GLN A 55 3.22 32.46 -7.20
C GLN A 55 2.95 33.25 -8.49
N LEU A 56 2.07 32.77 -9.37
CA LEU A 56 1.70 33.46 -10.62
C LEU A 56 1.14 34.87 -10.41
N ARG A 57 0.50 35.11 -9.26
CA ARG A 57 -0.15 36.39 -8.94
C ARG A 57 0.87 37.48 -8.62
N GLU A 58 1.97 37.12 -7.99
CA GLU A 58 3.00 38.06 -7.53
C GLU A 58 4.11 38.25 -8.57
N THR A 59 4.18 37.34 -9.55
CA THR A 59 5.19 37.36 -10.60
C THR A 59 4.79 38.32 -11.72
N LEU A 60 5.57 39.40 -11.92
CA LEU A 60 5.32 40.40 -12.96
C LEU A 60 5.92 40.01 -14.33
N ASN A 61 7.04 39.30 -14.33
CA ASN A 61 7.72 38.89 -15.56
C ASN A 61 6.95 37.78 -16.27
N ASN A 62 6.55 38.00 -17.54
CA ASN A 62 5.74 37.04 -18.29
C ASN A 62 6.44 35.68 -18.49
N ASP A 63 7.72 35.65 -18.81
CA ASP A 63 8.44 34.37 -19.01
C ASP A 63 8.45 33.54 -17.73
N SER A 64 8.70 34.17 -16.58
CA SER A 64 8.62 33.52 -15.28
C SER A 64 7.21 33.01 -14.97
N ARG A 65 6.15 33.76 -15.33
CA ARG A 65 4.76 33.30 -15.18
C ARG A 65 4.48 32.06 -16.03
N TRP A 66 4.94 32.02 -17.28
CA TRP A 66 4.77 30.84 -18.15
C TRP A 66 5.51 29.60 -17.62
N ARG A 67 6.71 29.78 -17.05
CA ARG A 67 7.44 28.70 -16.37
C ARG A 67 6.67 28.19 -15.16
N LEU A 68 6.24 29.08 -14.26
CA LEU A 68 5.45 28.71 -13.08
C LEU A 68 4.15 27.99 -13.43
N ALA A 69 3.47 28.42 -14.51
CA ALA A 69 2.27 27.74 -15.00
C ALA A 69 2.58 26.33 -15.55
N SER A 70 3.72 26.18 -16.21
CA SER A 70 4.20 24.87 -16.69
C SER A 70 4.53 23.95 -15.51
N ASP A 71 5.22 24.46 -14.49
CA ASP A 71 5.57 23.73 -13.28
C ASP A 71 4.31 23.31 -12.50
N ALA A 72 3.33 24.23 -12.39
CA ALA A 72 2.03 23.94 -11.82
C ALA A 72 1.32 22.80 -12.56
N ARG A 73 1.23 22.90 -13.90
CA ARG A 73 0.59 21.88 -14.73
C ARG A 73 1.27 20.53 -14.56
N ASN A 74 2.58 20.48 -14.69
CA ASN A 74 3.36 19.24 -14.63
C ASN A 74 3.22 18.57 -13.26
N GLY A 75 3.38 19.34 -12.17
CA GLY A 75 3.24 18.80 -10.82
C GLY A 75 1.83 18.27 -10.54
N LEU A 76 0.78 18.99 -10.94
CA LEU A 76 -0.60 18.54 -10.75
C LEU A 76 -0.96 17.33 -11.64
N HIS A 77 -0.49 17.33 -12.89
CA HIS A 77 -0.70 16.23 -13.83
C HIS A 77 -0.01 14.95 -13.34
N GLU A 78 1.26 15.04 -12.94
CA GLU A 78 2.00 13.90 -12.40
C GLU A 78 1.37 13.40 -11.08
N ALA A 79 0.89 14.31 -10.24
CA ALA A 79 0.15 13.94 -9.04
C ALA A 79 -1.11 13.12 -9.37
N VAL A 80 -1.86 13.45 -10.43
CA VAL A 80 -2.99 12.65 -10.89
C VAL A 80 -2.55 11.26 -11.32
N LEU A 81 -1.48 11.16 -12.12
CA LEU A 81 -0.95 9.88 -12.59
C LEU A 81 -0.52 8.98 -11.43
N CYS A 82 0.08 9.54 -10.37
CA CYS A 82 0.42 8.79 -9.17
C CYS A 82 -0.81 8.19 -8.48
N VAL A 83 -1.94 8.92 -8.38
CA VAL A 83 -3.18 8.35 -7.81
C VAL A 83 -3.72 7.24 -8.70
N GLN A 84 -3.73 7.44 -10.02
CA GLN A 84 -4.19 6.42 -10.97
C GLN A 84 -3.33 5.15 -10.90
N ALA A 85 -2.01 5.30 -10.78
CA ALA A 85 -1.09 4.19 -10.57
C ALA A 85 -1.40 3.45 -9.25
N ALA A 86 -1.67 4.18 -8.16
CA ALA A 86 -2.06 3.58 -6.88
C ALA A 86 -3.39 2.81 -6.95
N MET A 87 -4.35 3.28 -7.75
CA MET A 87 -5.57 2.53 -8.03
C MET A 87 -5.27 1.24 -8.81
N GLY A 88 -4.32 1.30 -9.74
CA GLY A 88 -3.84 0.13 -10.50
C GLY A 88 -3.14 -0.92 -9.64
N THR A 89 -2.41 -0.50 -8.60
CA THR A 89 -1.76 -1.44 -7.66
C THR A 89 -2.75 -2.10 -6.70
N LEU A 90 -3.94 -1.52 -6.51
CA LEU A 90 -4.99 -2.03 -5.62
C LEU A 90 -6.29 -2.32 -6.37
N PRO A 91 -6.29 -3.31 -7.29
CA PRO A 91 -7.47 -3.62 -8.08
C PRO A 91 -8.63 -4.03 -7.16
N GLY A 92 -9.81 -3.45 -7.39
CA GLY A 92 -11.02 -3.70 -6.61
C GLY A 92 -11.16 -2.87 -5.33
N VAL A 93 -10.14 -2.12 -4.92
CA VAL A 93 -10.24 -1.17 -3.80
C VAL A 93 -10.85 0.14 -4.28
N GLN A 94 -11.94 0.57 -3.64
CA GLN A 94 -12.53 1.88 -3.92
C GLN A 94 -11.89 2.94 -3.03
N PHE A 95 -11.27 3.95 -3.65
CA PHE A 95 -10.68 5.06 -2.92
C PHE A 95 -11.78 6.03 -2.47
N PRO A 96 -11.85 6.39 -1.17
CA PRO A 96 -12.88 7.29 -0.65
C PRO A 96 -12.66 8.76 -1.06
N TYR A 97 -11.46 9.09 -1.54
CA TYR A 97 -11.09 10.40 -2.05
C TYR A 97 -10.44 10.24 -3.42
N CYS A 98 -10.46 11.31 -4.22
CA CYS A 98 -9.86 11.32 -5.55
C CYS A 98 -10.43 10.22 -6.46
N SER A 99 -11.75 10.16 -6.59
CA SER A 99 -12.41 9.19 -7.48
C SER A 99 -11.91 9.34 -8.92
N LEU A 100 -11.99 8.27 -9.71
CA LEU A 100 -11.53 8.29 -11.10
C LEU A 100 -12.18 9.42 -11.92
N ARG A 101 -13.47 9.68 -11.68
CA ARG A 101 -14.21 10.78 -12.32
C ARG A 101 -13.61 12.14 -11.99
N GLU A 102 -13.25 12.36 -10.73
CA GLU A 102 -12.67 13.64 -10.27
C GLU A 102 -11.25 13.82 -10.82
N LEU A 103 -10.47 12.75 -10.90
CA LEU A 103 -9.16 12.77 -11.54
C LEU A 103 -9.26 13.12 -13.03
N GLN A 104 -10.23 12.55 -13.74
CA GLN A 104 -10.48 12.86 -15.15
C GLN A 104 -10.94 14.31 -15.35
N ALA A 105 -11.83 14.81 -14.49
CA ALA A 105 -12.26 16.21 -14.52
C ALA A 105 -11.07 17.16 -14.27
N LEU A 106 -10.21 16.84 -13.30
CA LEU A 106 -9.00 17.63 -13.02
C LEU A 106 -8.06 17.67 -14.23
N MET A 107 -7.84 16.53 -14.89
CA MET A 107 -7.01 16.47 -16.11
C MET A 107 -7.56 17.39 -17.20
N GLN A 108 -8.89 17.46 -17.37
CA GLN A 108 -9.50 18.40 -18.32
C GLN A 108 -9.28 19.86 -17.92
N VAL A 109 -9.42 20.19 -16.63
CA VAL A 109 -9.16 21.56 -16.14
C VAL A 109 -7.70 21.96 -16.36
N LEU A 110 -6.75 21.04 -16.18
CA LEU A 110 -5.32 21.31 -16.36
C LEU A 110 -4.93 21.69 -17.80
N GLU A 111 -5.71 21.29 -18.81
CA GLU A 111 -5.49 21.72 -20.20
C GLU A 111 -5.69 23.22 -20.40
N TYR A 112 -6.50 23.85 -19.56
CA TYR A 112 -6.82 25.28 -19.63
C TYR A 112 -5.94 26.15 -18.73
N ILE A 113 -4.95 25.58 -18.03
CA ILE A 113 -4.17 26.30 -17.01
C ILE A 113 -3.50 27.59 -17.55
N TYR A 114 -3.02 27.55 -18.79
CA TYR A 114 -2.38 28.69 -19.47
C TYR A 114 -3.37 29.79 -19.86
N THR A 115 -4.61 29.44 -20.16
CA THR A 115 -5.68 30.43 -20.37
C THR A 115 -6.19 30.96 -19.04
N ASP A 116 -6.28 30.10 -18.02
CA ASP A 116 -6.83 30.45 -16.72
C ASP A 116 -5.91 31.39 -15.95
N MET A 117 -4.59 31.26 -16.06
CA MET A 117 -3.63 32.19 -15.44
C MET A 117 -3.74 33.64 -15.95
N GLN A 118 -4.41 33.87 -17.08
CA GLN A 118 -4.59 35.21 -17.65
C GLN A 118 -5.91 35.87 -17.22
N ILE A 119 -6.90 35.09 -16.80
CA ILE A 119 -8.25 35.57 -16.48
C ILE A 119 -8.45 35.48 -14.96
N PRO A 120 -8.58 36.62 -14.23
CA PRO A 120 -8.59 36.62 -12.76
C PRO A 120 -9.61 35.67 -12.11
N ASP A 121 -10.83 35.61 -12.64
CA ASP A 121 -11.87 34.72 -12.11
C ASP A 121 -11.55 33.25 -12.34
N ARG A 122 -10.98 32.90 -13.50
CA ARG A 122 -10.57 31.53 -13.80
C ARG A 122 -9.33 31.13 -13.02
N TYR A 123 -8.40 32.06 -12.83
CA TYR A 123 -7.24 31.85 -11.96
C TYR A 123 -7.68 31.46 -10.55
N ARG A 124 -8.60 32.22 -9.96
CA ARG A 124 -9.14 31.92 -8.63
C ARG A 124 -9.86 30.58 -8.61
N HIS A 125 -10.69 30.29 -9.60
CA HIS A 125 -11.38 29.00 -9.69
C HIS A 125 -10.40 27.81 -9.79
N GLY A 126 -9.38 27.92 -10.65
CA GLY A 126 -8.31 26.93 -10.77
C GLY A 126 -7.61 26.69 -9.45
N ALA A 127 -7.25 27.77 -8.72
CA ALA A 127 -6.64 27.66 -7.40
C ALA A 127 -7.53 26.90 -6.39
N GLU A 128 -8.84 27.15 -6.39
CA GLU A 128 -9.80 26.42 -5.54
C GLU A 128 -9.85 24.92 -5.89
N VAL A 129 -9.86 24.58 -7.19
CA VAL A 129 -9.85 23.20 -7.68
C VAL A 129 -8.56 22.48 -7.30
N TYR A 130 -7.39 23.09 -7.56
CA TYR A 130 -6.08 22.50 -7.27
C TYR A 130 -5.85 22.33 -5.77
N ASN A 131 -6.28 23.30 -4.96
CA ASN A 131 -6.26 23.18 -3.50
C ASN A 131 -7.17 22.07 -2.98
N SER A 132 -8.38 21.95 -3.53
CA SER A 132 -9.29 20.85 -3.19
C SER A 132 -8.66 19.49 -3.51
N PHE A 133 -8.05 19.35 -4.69
CA PHE A 133 -7.32 18.13 -5.05
C PHE A 133 -6.17 17.83 -4.09
N GLN A 134 -5.32 18.82 -3.77
CA GLN A 134 -4.20 18.67 -2.83
C GLN A 134 -4.66 18.20 -1.45
N LYS A 135 -5.74 18.76 -0.91
CA LYS A 135 -6.31 18.34 0.38
C LYS A 135 -6.80 16.90 0.33
N ARG A 136 -7.39 16.49 -0.79
CA ARG A 136 -7.96 15.15 -0.95
C ARG A 136 -6.89 14.09 -1.17
N THR A 137 -5.78 14.40 -1.84
CA THR A 137 -4.64 13.48 -1.92
C THR A 137 -3.99 13.26 -0.56
N VAL A 138 -3.91 14.29 0.29
CA VAL A 138 -3.48 14.14 1.70
C VAL A 138 -4.47 13.27 2.50
N ALA A 139 -5.78 13.50 2.38
CA ALA A 139 -6.77 12.67 3.04
C ALA A 139 -6.73 11.20 2.58
N LEU A 140 -6.49 10.98 1.27
CA LEU A 140 -6.29 9.65 0.71
C LEU A 140 -5.05 8.98 1.30
N TYR A 141 -3.92 9.69 1.37
CA TYR A 141 -2.69 9.18 1.97
C TYR A 141 -2.93 8.72 3.42
N GLN A 142 -3.60 9.56 4.21
CA GLN A 142 -3.93 9.23 5.60
C GLN A 142 -4.85 8.01 5.72
N TRP A 143 -5.82 7.89 4.81
CA TRP A 143 -6.73 6.74 4.79
C TRP A 143 -6.02 5.43 4.43
N ILE A 144 -5.16 5.43 3.39
CA ILE A 144 -4.37 4.25 3.01
C ILE A 144 -3.45 3.86 4.17
N LYS A 145 -2.73 4.84 4.75
CA LYS A 145 -1.82 4.61 5.87
C LYS A 145 -2.55 3.95 7.05
N ARG A 146 -3.71 4.50 7.43
CA ARG A 146 -4.53 3.96 8.52
C ARG A 146 -4.98 2.53 8.22
N THR A 147 -5.47 2.28 7.02
CA THR A 147 -5.95 0.94 6.61
C THR A 147 -4.83 -0.10 6.68
N MET A 148 -3.60 0.28 6.30
CA MET A 148 -2.43 -0.56 6.43
C MET A 148 -2.07 -0.86 7.89
N GLU A 149 -1.99 0.17 8.73
CA GLU A 149 -1.56 0.05 10.12
C GLU A 149 -2.61 -0.64 11.01
N GLU A 150 -3.90 -0.36 10.79
CA GLU A 150 -4.96 -0.82 11.67
C GLU A 150 -5.52 -2.19 11.29
N THR A 151 -5.37 -2.61 10.04
CA THR A 151 -5.96 -3.86 9.53
C THR A 151 -4.89 -4.76 8.94
N ILE A 152 -4.27 -4.36 7.82
CA ILE A 152 -3.45 -5.26 7.00
C ILE A 152 -2.22 -5.77 7.75
N HIS A 153 -1.50 -4.87 8.42
CA HIS A 153 -0.30 -5.25 9.17
C HIS A 153 -0.63 -6.17 10.35
N LYS A 154 -1.77 -5.95 11.02
CA LYS A 154 -2.21 -6.81 12.12
C LYS A 154 -2.56 -8.21 11.61
N ASP A 155 -3.28 -8.30 10.50
CA ASP A 155 -3.64 -9.59 9.89
C ASP A 155 -2.40 -10.41 9.50
N VAL A 156 -1.37 -9.75 8.96
CA VAL A 156 -0.08 -10.40 8.65
C VAL A 156 0.59 -10.91 9.93
N VAL A 157 0.68 -10.08 10.98
CA VAL A 157 1.30 -10.47 12.26
C VAL A 157 0.56 -11.63 12.92
N ASP A 158 -0.77 -11.62 12.90
CA ASP A 158 -1.60 -12.68 13.48
C ASP A 158 -1.40 -14.02 12.75
N VAL A 159 -1.28 -13.99 11.42
CA VAL A 159 -1.01 -15.19 10.63
C VAL A 159 0.42 -15.69 10.85
N ASP A 160 1.39 -14.80 10.99
CA ASP A 160 2.77 -15.17 11.32
C ASP A 160 2.87 -15.88 12.67
N GLN A 161 2.17 -15.38 13.69
CA GLN A 161 2.14 -16.03 15.00
C GLN A 161 1.51 -17.42 14.95
N LYS A 162 0.38 -17.58 14.22
CA LYS A 162 -0.27 -18.88 14.02
C LYS A 162 0.64 -19.86 13.26
N LEU A 163 1.33 -19.38 12.23
CA LEU A 163 2.25 -20.20 11.44
C LEU A 163 3.46 -20.64 12.25
N ALA A 164 4.02 -19.76 13.09
CA ALA A 164 5.10 -20.10 14.00
C ALA A 164 4.70 -21.23 14.97
N HIS A 165 3.52 -21.12 15.60
CA HIS A 165 3.01 -22.16 16.49
C HIS A 165 2.82 -23.50 15.76
N LEU A 166 2.22 -23.47 14.57
CA LEU A 166 1.97 -24.67 13.79
C LEU A 166 3.26 -25.32 13.28
N THR A 167 4.28 -24.51 12.94
CA THR A 167 5.61 -24.98 12.57
C THR A 167 6.26 -25.77 13.70
N THR A 168 6.17 -25.28 14.94
CA THR A 168 6.65 -26.00 16.14
C THR A 168 5.92 -27.33 16.30
N ASN A 169 4.60 -27.35 16.16
CA ASN A 169 3.79 -28.56 16.29
C ASN A 169 4.15 -29.61 15.22
N VAL A 170 4.25 -29.19 13.97
CA VAL A 170 4.68 -30.04 12.85
C VAL A 170 6.08 -30.60 13.07
N THR A 171 7.02 -29.76 13.52
CA THR A 171 8.40 -30.17 13.78
C THR A 171 8.46 -31.21 14.91
N ASN A 172 7.74 -30.97 16.01
CA ASN A 172 7.61 -31.90 17.12
C ASN A 172 6.98 -33.23 16.69
N GLN A 173 5.91 -33.18 15.88
CA GLN A 173 5.26 -34.39 15.35
C GLN A 173 6.21 -35.18 14.46
N THR A 174 6.93 -34.51 13.56
CA THR A 174 7.87 -35.13 12.64
C THR A 174 9.03 -35.78 13.40
N ALA A 175 9.59 -35.09 14.39
CA ALA A 175 10.65 -35.64 15.24
C ALA A 175 10.17 -36.87 16.02
N ASN A 176 8.95 -36.84 16.58
CA ASN A 176 8.37 -37.97 17.28
C ASN A 176 8.10 -39.17 16.36
N ASN A 177 7.61 -38.94 15.13
CA ASN A 177 7.41 -39.99 14.14
C ASN A 177 8.74 -40.66 13.76
N ILE A 178 9.80 -39.88 13.53
CA ILE A 178 11.14 -40.40 13.24
C ILE A 178 11.65 -41.26 14.40
N ARG A 179 11.49 -40.78 15.65
CA ARG A 179 11.91 -41.53 16.84
C ARG A 179 11.14 -42.83 17.03
N GLN A 180 9.83 -42.83 16.77
CA GLN A 180 9.02 -44.05 16.81
C GLN A 180 9.49 -45.06 15.76
N LEU A 181 9.74 -44.62 14.53
CA LEU A 181 10.29 -45.47 13.47
C LEU A 181 11.68 -46.02 13.83
N ALA A 182 12.49 -45.26 14.58
CA ALA A 182 13.79 -45.68 15.08
C ALA A 182 13.74 -46.51 16.38
N GLY A 183 12.55 -46.77 16.94
CA GLY A 183 12.38 -47.53 18.20
C GLY A 183 12.78 -46.77 19.48
N LEU A 184 12.93 -45.44 19.42
CA LEU A 184 13.46 -44.59 20.50
C LEU A 184 12.39 -43.97 21.43
N GLY A 185 11.13 -44.37 21.28
CA GLY A 185 9.98 -43.82 22.04
C GLY A 185 9.65 -42.35 21.74
N ALA A 186 8.51 -41.87 22.25
CA ALA A 186 8.04 -40.50 22.07
C ALA A 186 8.55 -39.55 23.17
N VAL A 187 8.74 -38.27 22.84
CA VAL A 187 9.15 -37.22 23.80
C VAL A 187 8.13 -36.08 23.81
N LYS A 188 7.87 -35.48 24.97
CA LYS A 188 7.10 -34.22 25.07
C LYS A 188 7.90 -33.13 24.34
N GLY A 189 7.32 -32.55 23.29
CA GLY A 189 8.00 -31.65 22.35
C GLY A 189 8.57 -30.38 22.98
N TYR A 190 9.28 -29.58 22.17
CA TYR A 190 9.79 -28.26 22.56
C TYR A 190 8.64 -27.36 23.02
N ASP A 191 8.67 -26.91 24.27
CA ASP A 191 7.71 -25.94 24.79
C ASP A 191 7.99 -24.54 24.20
N ALA A 192 6.94 -23.73 24.04
CA ALA A 192 7.08 -22.37 23.53
C ALA A 192 7.89 -21.47 24.49
N GLU A 193 7.95 -21.81 25.78
CA GLU A 193 8.76 -21.13 26.79
C GLU A 193 10.27 -21.25 26.53
N SER A 194 10.76 -22.43 26.09
CA SER A 194 12.20 -22.61 25.80
C SER A 194 12.68 -21.84 24.57
N LEU A 195 11.80 -21.54 23.61
CA LEU A 195 12.14 -20.71 22.44
C LEU A 195 12.17 -19.23 22.81
N ALA A 196 11.21 -18.75 23.61
CA ALA A 196 11.17 -17.39 24.11
C ALA A 196 12.36 -17.05 25.04
N ALA A 197 12.89 -18.05 25.75
CA ALA A 197 14.08 -17.92 26.59
C ALA A 197 15.40 -17.78 25.79
N ARG A 198 15.42 -18.15 24.50
CA ARG A 198 16.61 -18.10 23.63
C ARG A 198 16.72 -16.83 22.77
N ILE A 199 15.67 -16.02 22.72
CA ILE A 199 15.59 -14.81 21.89
C ILE A 199 15.78 -13.53 22.74
N ARG A 200 15.92 -13.65 24.06
CA ARG A 200 16.42 -12.57 24.94
C ARG A 200 17.93 -12.60 25.01
#